data_AF-R7FGK9-F1
#
_entry.id   AF-R7FGK9-F1
#
_cell.length_a   1.000
_cell.length_b   1.000
_cell.length_c   1.000
_cell.angle_alpha   90.00
_cell.angle_beta   90.00
_cell.angle_gamma   90.00
#
_symmetry.space_group_name_H-M   'P 1'
#
loop_
_entity.id
_entity.type
_entity.pdbx_description
1 polymer ?
#
loop_
_entity_poly.entity_id
_entity_poly.type
_entity_poly.pdbx_seq_one_letter_code
_entity_poly.pdbx_strand_id
1 'polypeptide(L)'
;MQFKEKYIRENGKEPTIDIIAKELGVEREQVAYSFDAIQDPVSLQEPVYNDGAENIYIMDQVKDSKNTDESWIESMTIKQIMKKLNDKEKMIITKRFFDGRTQMEVADEIGISQAQVSRLEKTAIEHIKRLYK
;
A
#
# COMPACT_ATOMS: atom_id res chain seq x y z
N MET A 1 -14.23 -21.32 23.66
CA MET A 1 -14.33 -22.71 23.16
C MET A 1 -15.28 -23.56 24.00
N GLN A 2 -15.09 -23.69 25.32
CA GLN A 2 -15.88 -24.58 26.19
C GLN A 2 -17.41 -24.42 26.09
N PHE A 3 -17.93 -23.18 26.05
CA PHE A 3 -19.38 -22.95 25.86
C PHE A 3 -19.90 -23.44 24.50
N LYS A 4 -19.15 -23.19 23.42
CA LYS A 4 -19.49 -23.66 22.06
C LYS A 4 -19.61 -25.18 22.02
N GLU A 5 -18.64 -25.89 22.57
CA GLU A 5 -18.61 -27.36 22.63
C GLU A 5 -19.76 -27.94 23.47
N LYS A 6 -20.08 -27.31 24.60
CA LYS A 6 -21.22 -27.69 25.44
C LYS A 6 -22.54 -27.48 24.72
N TYR A 7 -22.73 -26.33 24.08
CA TYR A 7 -23.96 -25.99 23.36
C TYR A 7 -24.23 -26.96 22.19
N ILE A 8 -23.19 -27.33 21.44
CA ILE A 8 -23.29 -28.31 20.35
C ILE A 8 -23.71 -29.68 20.89
N ARG A 9 -23.16 -30.11 22.03
CA ARG A 9 -23.50 -31.38 22.66
C ARG A 9 -24.95 -31.45 23.13
N GLU A 10 -25.49 -30.35 23.61
CA GLU A 10 -26.85 -30.26 24.17
C GLU A 10 -27.92 -30.00 23.09
N ASN A 11 -27.60 -29.23 22.04
CA ASN A 11 -28.58 -28.73 21.07
C ASN A 11 -28.38 -29.28 19.64
N GLY A 12 -27.30 -30.02 19.40
CA GLY A 12 -26.99 -30.61 18.08
C GLY A 12 -26.73 -29.58 16.97
N LYS A 13 -26.56 -28.30 17.33
CA LYS A 13 -26.35 -27.18 16.40
C LYS A 13 -25.32 -26.22 16.98
N GLU A 14 -24.62 -25.50 16.11
CA GLU A 14 -23.71 -24.44 16.57
C GLU A 14 -24.48 -23.25 17.16
N PRO A 15 -23.99 -22.65 18.26
CA PRO A 15 -24.56 -21.42 18.79
C PRO A 15 -24.24 -20.23 17.88
N THR A 16 -25.19 -19.32 17.72
CA THR A 16 -24.93 -18.04 17.05
C THR A 16 -24.13 -17.10 17.95
N ILE A 17 -23.51 -16.07 17.35
CA ILE A 17 -22.77 -15.03 18.08
C ILE A 17 -23.64 -14.41 19.18
N ASP A 18 -24.93 -14.15 18.92
CA ASP A 18 -25.89 -13.64 19.90
C ASP A 18 -26.07 -14.55 21.13
N ILE A 19 -26.13 -15.86 20.92
CA ILE A 19 -26.31 -16.83 22.00
C ILE A 19 -25.07 -16.87 22.88
N ILE A 20 -23.88 -16.84 22.26
CA ILE A 20 -22.60 -16.80 22.97
C ILE A 20 -22.46 -15.50 23.76
N ALA A 21 -22.77 -14.36 23.14
CA ALA A 21 -22.71 -13.04 23.77
C ALA A 21 -23.63 -12.97 25.00
N LYS A 22 -24.88 -13.45 24.84
CA LYS A 22 -25.88 -13.46 25.91
C LYS A 22 -25.48 -14.35 27.10
N GLU A 23 -24.95 -15.55 26.83
CA GLU A 23 -24.50 -16.45 27.90
C GLU A 23 -23.31 -15.87 28.65
N LEU A 24 -22.33 -15.32 27.92
CA LEU A 24 -21.08 -14.83 28.50
C LEU A 24 -21.20 -13.41 29.08
N GLY A 25 -22.32 -12.72 28.88
CA GLY A 25 -22.55 -11.36 29.39
C GLY A 25 -21.67 -10.31 28.73
N VAL A 26 -21.31 -10.51 27.46
CA VAL A 26 -20.41 -9.65 26.68
C VAL A 26 -21.10 -9.10 25.43
N GLU A 27 -20.51 -8.09 24.80
CA GLU A 27 -21.02 -7.54 23.54
C GLU A 27 -20.73 -8.48 22.35
N ARG A 28 -21.57 -8.44 21.31
CA ARG A 28 -21.42 -9.28 20.11
C ARG A 28 -20.09 -9.02 19.41
N GLU A 29 -19.66 -7.77 19.40
CA GLU A 29 -18.41 -7.27 18.85
C GLU A 29 -17.21 -7.93 19.53
N GLN A 30 -17.26 -8.10 20.86
CA GLN A 30 -16.19 -8.75 21.62
C GLN A 30 -16.10 -10.24 21.29
N VAL A 31 -17.23 -10.90 21.07
CA VAL A 31 -17.27 -12.31 20.62
C VAL A 31 -16.69 -12.43 19.22
N ALA A 32 -17.11 -11.56 18.29
CA ALA A 32 -16.59 -11.55 16.91
C ALA A 32 -15.07 -11.31 16.88
N TYR A 33 -14.59 -10.31 17.62
CA TYR A 33 -13.16 -10.01 17.74
C TYR A 33 -12.36 -11.18 18.32
N SER A 34 -12.91 -11.86 19.34
CA SER A 34 -12.26 -13.02 19.93
C SER A 34 -12.18 -14.20 18.95
N PHE A 35 -13.20 -14.40 18.11
CA PHE A 35 -13.18 -15.43 17.06
C PHE A 35 -12.18 -15.11 15.96
N ASP A 36 -12.06 -13.84 15.57
CA ASP A 36 -11.09 -13.38 14.58
C ASP A 36 -9.65 -13.61 15.08
N ALA A 37 -9.39 -13.28 16.35
CA ALA A 37 -8.06 -13.39 16.96
C ALA A 37 -7.52 -14.83 17.12
N ILE A 38 -8.41 -15.84 17.07
CA ILE A 38 -8.03 -17.26 17.22
C ILE A 38 -8.04 -18.03 15.91
N GLN A 39 -8.30 -17.38 14.76
CA GLN A 39 -8.23 -18.05 13.47
C GLN A 39 -6.79 -18.43 13.15
N ASP A 40 -6.57 -19.69 12.80
CA ASP A 40 -5.29 -20.14 12.29
C ASP A 40 -5.01 -19.52 10.91
N PRO A 41 -3.76 -19.12 10.63
CA PRO A 41 -3.41 -18.59 9.32
C PRO A 41 -3.58 -19.66 8.24
N VAL A 42 -4.18 -19.28 7.11
CA VAL A 42 -4.29 -20.15 5.93
C VAL A 42 -2.98 -20.18 5.15
N SER A 43 -2.66 -21.33 4.55
CA SER A 43 -1.47 -21.45 3.72
C SER A 43 -1.67 -20.73 2.38
N LEU A 44 -0.71 -19.90 1.98
CA LEU A 44 -0.74 -19.27 0.66
C LEU A 44 -0.60 -20.31 -0.48
N GLN A 45 -0.07 -21.50 -0.19
CA GLN A 45 0.09 -22.60 -1.13
C GLN A 45 -1.12 -23.57 -1.12
N GLU A 46 -2.22 -23.20 -0.48
CA GLU A 46 -3.45 -23.96 -0.53
C GLU A 46 -4.17 -23.73 -1.88
N PRO A 47 -4.59 -24.79 -2.61
CA PRO A 47 -5.29 -24.65 -3.87
C PRO A 47 -6.75 -24.24 -3.65
N VAL A 48 -7.18 -23.16 -4.30
CA VAL A 48 -8.56 -22.61 -4.24
C VAL A 48 -9.47 -23.25 -5.28
N TYR A 49 -8.89 -23.72 -6.39
CA TYR A 49 -9.59 -24.39 -7.49
C TYR A 49 -8.67 -25.43 -8.14
N ASN A 50 -9.21 -26.61 -8.44
CA ASN A 50 -8.49 -27.73 -9.06
C ASN A 50 -9.35 -28.34 -10.17
N ASP A 51 -8.96 -28.11 -11.43
CA ASP A 51 -9.64 -28.66 -12.61
C ASP A 51 -8.67 -29.54 -13.44
N GLY A 52 -7.75 -30.21 -12.75
CA GLY A 52 -6.85 -31.22 -13.33
C GLY A 52 -5.74 -30.70 -14.26
N ALA A 53 -5.84 -29.50 -14.81
CA ALA A 53 -4.82 -28.90 -15.67
C ALA A 53 -3.83 -28.00 -14.91
N GLU A 54 -4.33 -27.16 -13.99
CA GLU A 54 -3.53 -26.26 -13.14
C GLU A 54 -4.28 -25.99 -11.82
N ASN A 55 -3.53 -25.90 -10.72
CA ASN A 55 -4.06 -25.46 -9.44
C ASN A 55 -3.92 -23.94 -9.34
N ILE A 56 -5.00 -23.25 -9.00
CA ILE A 56 -4.94 -21.83 -8.60
C ILE A 56 -4.72 -21.81 -7.09
N TYR A 57 -3.64 -21.21 -6.63
CA TYR A 57 -3.31 -21.10 -5.20
C TYR A 57 -3.85 -19.81 -4.60
N ILE A 58 -4.00 -19.77 -3.26
CA ILE A 58 -4.36 -18.55 -2.54
C ILE A 58 -3.39 -17.41 -2.90
N MET A 59 -2.09 -17.71 -3.02
CA MET A 59 -1.06 -16.75 -3.39
C MET A 59 -1.33 -16.04 -4.73
N ASP A 60 -1.94 -16.72 -5.69
CA ASP A 60 -2.21 -16.16 -7.03
C ASP A 60 -3.31 -15.09 -7.02
N GLN A 61 -4.12 -15.06 -5.96
CA GLN A 61 -5.22 -14.09 -5.79
C GLN A 61 -4.83 -12.93 -4.87
N VAL A 62 -3.73 -13.06 -4.12
CA VAL A 62 -3.24 -12.01 -3.23
C VAL A 62 -2.52 -10.94 -4.07
N LYS A 63 -3.20 -9.83 -4.34
CA LYS A 63 -2.60 -8.67 -5.00
C LYS A 63 -1.76 -7.87 -4.01
N ASP A 64 -0.48 -7.67 -4.30
CA ASP A 64 0.31 -6.63 -3.65
C ASP A 64 -0.04 -5.27 -4.26
N SER A 65 -0.80 -4.46 -3.53
CA SER A 65 -1.18 -3.11 -3.97
C SER A 65 -0.05 -2.08 -3.81
N LYS A 66 1.07 -2.45 -3.17
CA LYS A 66 2.18 -1.53 -2.86
C LYS A 66 3.40 -1.74 -3.76
N ASN A 67 3.59 -2.95 -4.29
CA ASN A 67 4.74 -3.31 -5.10
C ASN A 67 4.31 -3.78 -6.49
N THR A 68 3.57 -2.92 -7.19
CA THR A 68 3.12 -3.20 -8.55
C THR A 68 4.25 -2.96 -9.55
N ASP A 69 4.27 -3.74 -10.62
CA ASP A 69 5.19 -3.53 -11.76
C ASP A 69 5.09 -2.10 -12.30
N GLU A 70 3.90 -1.50 -12.25
CA GLU A 70 3.65 -0.11 -12.63
C GLU A 70 4.49 0.88 -11.80
N SER A 71 4.48 0.77 -10.47
CA SER A 71 5.29 1.65 -9.61
C SER A 71 6.79 1.51 -9.89
N TRP A 72 7.22 0.28 -10.19
CA TRP A 72 8.61 0.00 -10.54
C TRP A 72 9.01 0.66 -11.87
N ILE A 73 8.15 0.52 -12.90
CA ILE A 73 8.32 1.15 -14.21
C ILE A 73 8.33 2.68 -14.10
N GLU A 74 7.42 3.28 -13.34
CA GLU A 74 7.38 4.73 -13.10
C GLU A 74 8.69 5.22 -12.45
N SER A 75 9.15 4.54 -11.39
CA SER A 75 10.39 4.90 -10.69
C SER A 75 11.62 4.84 -11.62
N MET A 76 11.68 3.83 -12.49
CA MET A 76 12.75 3.66 -13.46
C MET A 76 12.69 4.76 -14.54
N THR A 77 11.48 5.09 -15.00
CA THR A 77 11.24 6.12 -16.01
C THR A 77 11.69 7.49 -15.50
N ILE A 78 11.30 7.87 -14.28
CA ILE A 78 11.75 9.11 -13.65
C ILE A 78 13.28 9.14 -13.50
N LYS A 79 13.90 8.04 -13.05
CA LYS A 79 15.37 7.95 -12.96
C LYS A 79 16.06 8.18 -14.31
N GLN A 80 15.50 7.69 -15.41
CA GLN A 80 16.07 7.90 -16.75
C GLN A 80 15.86 9.35 -17.23
N ILE A 81 14.70 9.94 -16.96
CA ILE A 81 14.42 11.34 -17.30
C ILE A 81 15.37 12.28 -16.54
N MET A 82 15.61 12.03 -15.26
CA MET A 82 16.52 12.82 -14.43
C MET A 82 17.97 12.84 -14.96
N LYS A 83 18.38 11.85 -15.76
CA LYS A 83 19.70 11.82 -16.43
C LYS A 83 19.75 12.71 -17.68
N LYS A 84 18.60 13.05 -18.27
CA LYS A 84 18.49 13.89 -19.47
C LYS A 84 18.34 15.38 -19.16
N LEU A 85 18.06 15.72 -17.90
CA LEU A 85 18.04 17.10 -17.44
C LEU A 85 19.45 17.69 -17.42
N ASN A 86 19.57 18.98 -17.71
CA ASN A 86 20.83 19.68 -17.50
C ASN A 86 21.12 19.86 -16.00
N ASP A 87 22.36 20.22 -15.66
CA ASP A 87 22.80 20.31 -14.26
C ASP A 87 21.96 21.26 -13.41
N LYS A 88 21.52 22.40 -13.98
CA LYS A 88 20.69 23.38 -13.27
C LYS A 88 19.28 22.85 -13.00
N GLU A 89 18.66 22.24 -14.00
CA GLU A 89 17.34 21.61 -13.87
C GLU A 89 17.38 20.48 -12.85
N LYS A 90 18.37 19.59 -12.97
CA LYS A 90 18.55 18.45 -12.07
C LYS A 90 18.77 18.90 -10.64
N MET A 91 19.60 19.92 -10.42
CA MET A 91 19.85 20.49 -9.09
C MET A 91 18.55 21.03 -8.47
N ILE A 92 17.79 21.83 -9.22
CA ILE A 92 16.54 22.43 -8.69
C ILE A 92 15.51 21.34 -8.38
N ILE A 93 15.30 20.37 -9.27
CA ILE A 93 14.37 19.27 -9.03
C ILE A 93 14.80 18.43 -7.83
N THR A 94 16.10 18.14 -7.69
CA THR A 94 16.63 17.40 -6.54
C THR A 94 16.32 18.13 -5.23
N LYS A 95 16.69 19.40 -5.12
CA LYS A 95 16.45 20.17 -3.89
C LYS A 95 14.98 20.33 -3.56
N ARG A 96 14.13 20.53 -4.57
CA ARG A 96 12.70 20.80 -4.39
C ARG A 96 11.90 19.55 -4.04
N PHE A 97 12.20 18.41 -4.66
CA PHE A 97 11.35 17.22 -4.58
C PHE A 97 12.00 16.05 -3.83
N PHE A 98 13.33 15.99 -3.73
CA PHE A 98 14.04 14.94 -2.98
C PHE A 98 14.52 15.44 -1.62
N ASP A 99 15.06 16.66 -1.55
CA ASP A 99 15.53 17.24 -0.28
C ASP A 99 14.44 18.01 0.48
N GLY A 100 13.28 18.25 -0.15
CA GLY A 100 12.13 18.94 0.46
C GLY A 100 12.32 20.44 0.73
N ARG A 101 13.34 21.08 0.12
CA ARG A 101 13.62 22.51 0.34
C ARG A 101 12.58 23.39 -0.33
N THR A 102 12.21 24.50 0.29
CA THR A 102 11.36 25.57 -0.28
C THR A 102 12.05 26.30 -1.43
N GLN A 103 11.28 26.97 -2.31
CA GLN A 103 11.88 27.78 -3.38
C GLN A 103 12.73 28.94 -2.85
N MET A 104 12.37 29.45 -1.66
CA MET A 104 13.12 30.52 -0.99
C MET A 104 14.46 29.99 -0.46
N GLU A 105 14.47 28.83 0.20
CA GLU A 105 15.73 28.21 0.66
C GLU A 105 16.67 27.87 -0.52
N VAL A 106 16.11 27.41 -1.64
CA VAL A 106 16.89 27.15 -2.87
C VAL A 106 17.41 28.45 -3.48
N ALA A 107 16.61 29.53 -3.45
CA ALA A 107 16.98 30.85 -3.94
C ALA A 107 18.15 31.44 -3.14
N ASP A 108 18.07 31.35 -1.81
CA ASP A 108 19.09 31.81 -0.88
C ASP A 108 20.41 31.05 -1.06
N GLU A 109 20.35 29.73 -1.28
CA GLU A 109 21.54 28.90 -1.47
C GLU A 109 22.27 29.18 -2.80
N ILE A 110 21.53 29.45 -3.87
CA ILE A 110 22.08 29.66 -5.22
C ILE A 110 22.39 31.15 -5.47
N GLY A 111 21.88 32.05 -4.64
CA GLY A 111 22.09 33.50 -4.77
C GLY A 111 21.26 34.12 -5.90
N ILE A 112 20.05 33.63 -6.12
CA ILE A 112 19.10 34.16 -7.12
C ILE A 112 17.76 34.48 -6.45
N SER A 113 16.87 35.19 -7.14
CA SER A 113 15.53 35.45 -6.59
C SER A 113 14.63 34.20 -6.61
N GLN A 114 13.68 34.13 -5.67
CA GLN A 114 12.66 33.07 -5.66
C GLN A 114 11.87 33.03 -6.99
N ALA A 115 11.60 34.18 -7.61
CA ALA A 115 10.94 34.24 -8.91
C ALA A 115 11.78 33.63 -10.05
N GLN A 116 13.11 33.66 -9.94
CA GLN A 116 14.00 32.97 -10.88
C GLN A 116 14.02 31.46 -10.62
N VAL A 117 14.07 31.03 -9.35
CA VAL A 117 13.92 29.60 -9.00
C VAL A 117 12.60 29.04 -9.52
N SER A 118 11.50 29.76 -9.30
CA SER A 118 10.16 29.36 -9.78
C SER A 118 10.12 29.16 -11.30
N ARG A 119 10.76 30.06 -12.07
CA ARG A 119 10.86 29.91 -13.52
C ARG A 119 11.67 28.69 -13.93
N LEU A 120 12.83 28.48 -13.32
CA LEU A 120 13.68 27.33 -13.61
C LEU A 120 13.00 26.00 -13.23
N GLU A 121 12.31 25.94 -12.09
CA GLU A 121 11.52 24.78 -11.67
C GLU A 121 10.42 24.48 -12.69
N LYS A 122 9.69 25.51 -13.14
CA LYS A 122 8.66 25.36 -14.18
C LYS A 122 9.24 24.80 -15.48
N THR A 123 10.35 25.36 -15.96
CA THR A 123 11.02 24.88 -17.18
C THR A 123 11.49 23.42 -17.03
N ALA A 124 12.08 23.07 -15.88
CA ALA A 124 12.51 21.70 -15.61
C ALA A 124 11.31 20.73 -15.61
N ILE A 125 10.19 21.10 -14.99
CA ILE A 125 8.96 20.29 -14.99
C ILE A 125 8.39 20.13 -16.40
N GLU A 126 8.38 21.18 -17.21
CA GLU A 126 7.95 21.11 -18.62
C GLU A 126 8.85 20.18 -19.44
N HIS A 127 10.16 20.19 -19.18
CA HIS A 127 11.12 19.29 -19.81
C HIS A 127 10.85 17.83 -19.40
N ILE A 128 10.65 17.56 -18.10
CA ILE A 128 10.27 16.23 -17.58
C ILE A 128 8.98 15.74 -18.26
N LYS A 129 7.94 16.58 -18.33
CA LYS A 129 6.65 16.22 -18.96
C LYS A 129 6.79 15.87 -20.44
N ARG A 130 7.73 16.49 -21.15
CA ARG A 130 8.01 16.16 -22.56
C ARG A 130 8.70 14.81 -22.71
N LEU A 131 9.57 14.46 -21.75
CA LEU A 131 10.33 13.21 -21.75
C LEU A 131 9.57 12.02 -21.15
N TYR A 132 8.49 12.27 -20.41
CA TYR A 132 7.62 11.26 -19.80
C TYR A 132 6.60 10.67 -20.79
N LYS A 133 6.44 11.27 -21.97
CA LYS A 133 5.56 10.77 -23.03
C LYS A 133 6.16 9.59 -23.79
#